data_AF-A0AAW7QLP1-F1
#
_entry.id   AF-A0AAW7QLP1-F1
#
_cell.length_a   1.000
_cell.length_b   1.000
_cell.length_c   1.000
_cell.angle_alpha   90.00
_cell.angle_beta   90.00
_cell.angle_gamma   90.00
#
_symmetry.space_group_name_H-M   'P 1'
#
loop_
_entity.id
_entity.type
_entity.pdbx_description
1 polymer ?
#
loop_
_entity_poly.entity_id
_entity_poly.type
_entity_poly.pdbx_seq_one_letter_code
_entity_poly.pdbx_strand_id
1 'polypeptide(L)'
;MATMPEKDEELVDVGAREGYEHLEQAYILEYLHSQGLTLEQVRAMPKEQAKEIMRAASLYASTQMSVVEARAHLVEELHGGPRSL
;
A
#
# COMPACT_ATOMS: atom_id res chain seq x y z
N MET A 1 -25.01 34.91 -0.16
CA MET A 1 -24.86 33.80 0.81
C MET A 1 -24.22 32.66 0.06
N ALA A 2 -22.96 32.37 0.39
CA ALA A 2 -22.18 31.31 -0.24
C ALA A 2 -22.51 29.98 0.44
N THR A 3 -22.80 28.95 -0.35
CA THR A 3 -22.75 27.56 0.09
C THR A 3 -21.63 26.92 -0.69
N MET A 4 -20.50 26.70 -0.02
CA MET A 4 -19.46 25.79 -0.49
C MET A 4 -19.62 24.47 0.26
N PRO A 5 -19.72 23.35 -0.47
CA PRO A 5 -19.30 22.05 0.03
C PRO A 5 -18.09 21.61 -0.81
N GLU A 6 -16.87 21.78 -0.29
CA GLU A 6 -15.68 21.29 -1.00
C GLU A 6 -14.58 20.75 -0.08
N LYS A 7 -14.80 20.66 1.25
CA LYS A 7 -13.72 20.37 2.20
C LYS A 7 -13.67 18.95 2.78
N ASP A 8 -14.74 18.17 2.68
CA ASP A 8 -14.81 16.87 3.38
C ASP A 8 -14.29 15.69 2.54
N GLU A 9 -14.37 15.73 1.20
CA GLU A 9 -13.85 14.65 0.35
C GLU A 9 -12.32 14.61 0.29
N GLU A 10 -11.65 15.77 0.39
CA GLU A 10 -10.19 15.86 0.29
C GLU A 10 -9.48 15.31 1.55
N LEU A 11 -10.10 15.42 2.73
CA LEU A 11 -9.53 14.97 4.01
C LEU A 11 -9.54 13.44 4.17
N VAL A 12 -10.52 12.75 3.58
CA VAL A 12 -10.63 11.28 3.62
C VAL A 12 -9.59 10.62 2.70
N ASP A 13 -9.31 11.25 1.56
CA ASP A 13 -8.36 10.75 0.55
C ASP A 13 -6.90 10.82 1.04
N VAL A 14 -6.53 11.85 1.80
CA VAL A 14 -5.16 11.98 2.37
C VAL A 14 -4.86 10.86 3.39
N GLY A 15 -5.79 10.57 4.30
CA GLY A 15 -5.59 9.51 5.31
C GLY A 15 -5.55 8.11 4.69
N ALA A 16 -6.32 7.88 3.62
CA ALA A 16 -6.25 6.63 2.86
C ALA A 16 -4.88 6.50 2.17
N ARG A 17 -4.39 7.55 1.49
CA ARG A 17 -3.07 7.55 0.85
C ARG A 17 -1.93 7.31 1.82
N GLU A 18 -1.93 7.96 2.98
CA GLU A 18 -0.93 7.74 4.04
C GLU A 18 -0.99 6.29 4.55
N GLY A 19 -2.18 5.72 4.71
CA GLY A 19 -2.36 4.30 5.06
C GLY A 19 -1.81 3.35 4.00
N TYR A 20 -2.01 3.67 2.72
CA TYR A 20 -1.47 2.91 1.58
C TYR A 20 0.06 2.95 1.53
N GLU A 21 0.66 4.12 1.76
CA GLU A 21 2.12 4.27 1.82
C GLU A 21 2.73 3.49 2.99
N HIS A 22 2.11 3.52 4.17
CA HIS A 22 2.56 2.73 5.32
C HIS A 22 2.44 1.22 5.09
N LEU A 23 1.36 0.79 4.42
CA LEU A 23 1.15 -0.62 4.09
C LEU A 23 2.17 -1.12 3.04
N GLU A 24 2.43 -0.32 2.00
CA GLU A 24 3.45 -0.65 1.00
C GLU A 24 4.83 -0.82 1.66
N GLN A 25 5.21 0.12 2.54
CA GLN A 25 6.47 0.04 3.28
C GLN A 25 6.54 -1.19 4.17
N ALA A 26 5.43 -1.58 4.83
CA ALA A 26 5.38 -2.79 5.64
C ALA A 26 5.66 -4.05 4.80
N TYR A 27 5.07 -4.17 3.61
CA TYR A 27 5.32 -5.30 2.73
C TYR A 27 6.73 -5.31 2.13
N ILE A 28 7.31 -4.13 1.86
CA ILE A 28 8.72 -4.03 1.47
C ILE A 28 9.61 -4.58 2.58
N LEU A 29 9.38 -4.16 3.83
CA LEU A 29 10.16 -4.63 4.99
C LEU A 29 9.94 -6.12 5.25
N GLU A 30 8.72 -6.63 5.08
CA GLU A 30 8.42 -8.05 5.16
C GLU A 30 9.20 -8.86 4.12
N TYR A 31 9.24 -8.39 2.86
CA TYR A 31 10.02 -9.04 1.82
C TYR A 31 11.50 -9.09 2.21
N LEU A 32 12.08 -7.97 2.64
CA LEU A 32 13.49 -7.95 3.07
C LEU A 32 13.74 -8.92 4.22
N HIS A 33 12.86 -8.93 5.23
CA HIS A 33 12.96 -9.86 6.35
C HIS A 33 12.87 -11.33 5.91
N SER A 34 12.02 -11.65 4.93
CA SER A 34 11.93 -13.00 4.35
C SER A 34 13.23 -13.45 3.67
N GLN A 35 14.04 -12.50 3.18
CA GLN A 35 15.36 -12.73 2.61
C GLN A 35 16.49 -12.71 3.65
N GLY A 36 16.16 -12.53 4.95
CA GLY A 36 17.13 -12.38 6.02
C GLY A 36 17.86 -11.03 6.02
N LEU A 37 17.27 -10.01 5.38
CA LEU A 37 17.85 -8.68 5.21
C LEU A 37 17.07 -7.62 5.99
N THR A 38 17.80 -6.59 6.41
CA THR A 38 17.25 -5.33 6.91
C THR A 38 17.39 -4.24 5.86
N LEU A 39 16.58 -3.19 5.96
CA LEU A 39 16.68 -2.03 5.07
C LEU A 39 18.06 -1.35 5.15
N GLU A 40 18.66 -1.30 6.33
CA GLU A 40 19.99 -0.75 6.54
C GLU A 40 21.06 -1.57 5.78
N GLN A 41 21.00 -2.90 5.89
CA GLN A 41 21.91 -3.78 5.14
C GLN A 41 21.76 -3.58 3.63
N VAL A 42 20.54 -3.49 3.11
CA VAL A 42 20.29 -3.24 1.67
C VAL A 42 20.85 -1.88 1.24
N ARG A 43 20.72 -0.84 2.06
CA ARG A 43 21.28 0.49 1.78
C ARG A 43 22.81 0.52 1.76
N ALA A 44 23.45 -0.39 2.50
CA ALA A 44 24.91 -0.53 2.53
C ALA A 44 25.47 -1.38 1.36
N MET A 45 24.62 -2.04 0.57
CA MET A 45 25.03 -2.86 -0.56
C MET A 45 25.49 -2.02 -1.77
N PRO A 46 26.22 -2.63 -2.72
CA PRO A 46 26.46 -2.02 -4.02
C PRO A 46 25.15 -1.60 -4.69
N LYS A 47 25.16 -0.41 -5.30
CA LYS A 47 23.95 0.25 -5.84
C LYS A 47 23.11 -0.66 -6.73
N GLU A 48 23.74 -1.42 -7.63
CA GLU A 48 23.01 -2.32 -8.54
C GLU A 48 22.34 -3.48 -7.79
N GLN A 49 23.02 -4.07 -6.81
CA GLN A 49 22.45 -5.12 -5.98
C GLN A 49 21.30 -4.61 -5.10
N ALA A 50 21.47 -3.44 -4.48
CA ALA A 50 20.41 -2.79 -3.71
C ALA A 50 19.18 -2.50 -4.59
N LYS A 51 19.42 -2.04 -5.82
CA LYS A 51 18.36 -1.75 -6.79
C LYS A 51 17.59 -3.00 -7.20
N GLU A 52 18.27 -4.12 -7.45
CA GLU A 52 17.63 -5.38 -7.78
C GLU A 52 16.75 -5.90 -6.62
N ILE A 53 17.28 -5.87 -5.40
CA ILE A 53 16.53 -6.28 -4.19
C ILE A 53 15.31 -5.40 -3.98
N MET A 54 15.49 -4.07 -4.06
CA MET A 54 14.37 -3.14 -3.88
C MET A 54 13.33 -3.28 -4.99
N ARG A 55 13.73 -3.59 -6.22
CA ARG A 55 12.78 -3.87 -7.31
C ARG A 55 11.93 -5.09 -7.00
N ALA A 56 12.53 -6.16 -6.48
CA ALA A 56 11.81 -7.36 -6.08
C ALA A 56 10.88 -7.09 -4.89
N ALA A 57 11.34 -6.31 -3.91
CA ALA A 57 10.54 -5.88 -2.76
C ALA A 57 9.32 -5.06 -3.18
N SER A 58 9.48 -4.09 -4.09
CA SER A 58 8.37 -3.31 -4.63
C SER A 58 7.37 -4.18 -5.37
N LEU A 59 7.83 -5.12 -6.20
CA LEU A 59 6.93 -6.04 -6.91
C LEU A 59 6.13 -6.92 -5.94
N TYR A 60 6.78 -7.40 -4.88
CA TYR A 60 6.12 -8.15 -3.81
C TYR A 60 5.05 -7.30 -3.12
N ALA A 61 5.39 -6.06 -2.74
CA ALA A 61 4.45 -5.14 -2.09
C ALA A 61 3.24 -4.85 -2.97
N SER A 62 3.43 -4.53 -4.26
CA SER A 62 2.31 -4.32 -5.19
C SER A 62 1.41 -5.56 -5.29
N THR A 63 2.00 -6.76 -5.31
CA THR A 63 1.24 -8.02 -5.35
C THR A 63 0.38 -8.20 -4.08
N GLN A 64 0.94 -7.92 -2.90
CA GLN A 64 0.20 -8.01 -1.64
C GLN A 64 -0.90 -6.95 -1.54
N MET A 65 -0.64 -5.73 -2.02
CA MET A 65 -1.64 -4.66 -2.07
C MET A 65 -2.83 -5.04 -2.95
N SER A 66 -2.58 -5.61 -4.14
CA SER A 66 -3.67 -6.10 -5.00
C SER A 66 -4.52 -7.20 -4.34
N VAL A 67 -3.92 -8.03 -3.48
CA VAL A 67 -4.67 -9.02 -2.69
C VAL A 67 -5.55 -8.35 -1.64
N VAL A 68 -5.05 -7.32 -0.96
CA VAL A 68 -5.84 -6.53 0.00
C VAL A 68 -7.02 -5.86 -0.68
N GLU A 69 -6.80 -5.21 -1.83
CA GLU A 69 -7.85 -4.56 -2.62
C GLU A 69 -8.92 -5.56 -3.08
N ALA A 70 -8.50 -6.70 -3.64
CA ALA A 70 -9.44 -7.74 -4.07
C ALA A 70 -10.29 -8.28 -2.91
N ARG A 71 -9.69 -8.42 -1.72
CA ARG A 71 -10.41 -8.84 -0.51
C ARG A 71 -11.36 -7.76 0.01
N ALA A 72 -10.95 -6.50 -0.04
CA ALA A 72 -11.81 -5.37 0.34
C ALA A 72 -13.06 -5.33 -0.54
N HIS A 73 -12.88 -5.43 -1.87
CA HIS A 73 -14.00 -5.50 -2.80
C HIS A 73 -14.91 -6.70 -2.55
N LEU A 74 -14.35 -7.87 -2.27
CA LEU A 74 -15.16 -9.04 -1.92
C LEU A 74 -16.00 -8.81 -0.65
N VAL A 75 -15.42 -8.18 0.38
CA VAL A 75 -16.15 -7.84 1.61
C VAL A 75 -17.29 -6.86 1.33
N GLU A 76 -17.06 -5.85 0.48
CA GLU A 76 -18.09 -4.91 0.04
C GLU A 76 -19.23 -5.63 -0.70
N GLU A 77 -18.91 -6.54 -1.62
CA GLU A 77 -19.91 -7.36 -2.33
C GLU A 77 -20.74 -8.21 -1.36
N LEU A 78 -20.10 -8.86 -0.38
CA LEU A 78 -20.77 -9.69 0.62
C LEU A 78 -21.69 -8.88 1.54
N HIS A 79 -21.37 -7.61 1.82
CA HIS A 79 -22.23 -6.70 2.59
C HIS A 79 -23.32 -6.02 1.75
N GLY A 80 -23.56 -6.47 0.52
CA GLY A 80 -24.65 -6.00 -0.35
C GLY A 80 -24.23 -4.94 -1.38
N GLY A 81 -22.93 -4.68 -1.52
CA GLY A 81 -22.33 -3.79 -2.52
C GLY A 81 -22.77 -2.32 -2.41
N PRO A 82 -22.22 -1.42 -3.26
CA PRO A 82 -22.68 -0.03 -3.36
C PRO A 82 -24.11 0.15 -3.91
N ARG A 83 -24.92 -0.92 -3.96
CA ARG A 83 -26.35 -0.89 -4.28
C ARG A 83 -27.10 -1.96 -3.48
N SER A 84 -27.13 -1.79 -2.17
CA SER A 84 -28.25 -2.30 -1.37
C SER A 84 -29.38 -1.26 -1.41
N LEU A 85 -30.35 -1.52 -2.30
CA LEU A 85 -31.71 -0.97 -2.44
C LEU A 85 -32.04 0.40 -1.81
#